data_AF-A0A9R1WEL5-F1
#
_entry.id   AF-A0A9R1WEL5-F1
#
_cell.length_a   1.000
_cell.length_b   1.000
_cell.length_c   1.000
_cell.angle_alpha   90.00
_cell.angle_beta   90.00
_cell.angle_gamma   90.00
#
_symmetry.space_group_name_H-M   'P 1'
#
loop_
_entity.id
_entity.type
_entity.pdbx_description
1 polymer ?
#
loop_
_entity_poly.entity_id
_entity_poly.type
_entity_poly.pdbx_seq_one_letter_code
_entity_poly.pdbx_strand_id
1 'polypeptide(L)'
;MYSFKVSPINGRSMWEKSVIPTTMLPPNHRVPIGRPKKKRTISIVEKEDFVRGNTASRAHRSVTCMKCNNVGHNARTCKGKRPIVGGGGGQSQVKGKGKGKATT
;
A
#
# COMPACT_ATOMS: atom_id res chain seq x y z
N MET A 1 10.54 -23.53 55.13
CA MET A 1 9.98 -24.33 54.02
C MET A 1 8.85 -23.52 53.39
N TYR A 2 8.84 -23.29 52.08
CA TYR A 2 7.66 -22.67 51.44
C TYR A 2 6.46 -23.62 51.54
N SER A 3 5.36 -23.12 52.11
CA SER A 3 4.15 -23.91 52.37
C SER A 3 3.35 -24.20 51.09
N PHE A 4 3.56 -23.43 50.03
CA PHE A 4 2.85 -23.58 48.76
C PHE A 4 3.86 -23.80 47.63
N LYS A 5 3.76 -24.95 46.97
CA LYS A 5 4.60 -25.32 45.82
C LYS A 5 3.71 -25.32 44.58
N VAL A 6 4.05 -24.51 43.60
CA VAL A 6 3.40 -24.53 42.28
C VAL A 6 4.23 -25.45 41.39
N SER A 7 3.64 -26.59 41.01
CA SER A 7 4.28 -27.50 40.06
C SER A 7 4.26 -26.90 38.65
N PRO A 8 5.33 -27.07 37.86
CA PRO A 8 5.35 -26.59 36.50
C PRO A 8 4.30 -27.31 35.66
N ILE A 9 3.57 -26.57 34.84
CA ILE A 9 2.64 -27.12 33.85
C ILE A 9 3.33 -27.22 32.50
N ASN A 10 3.16 -28.37 31.86
CA ASN A 10 3.75 -28.68 30.56
C ASN A 10 2.99 -27.95 29.45
N GLY A 11 3.53 -26.80 29.04
CA GLY A 11 3.10 -26.08 27.84
C GLY A 11 1.70 -25.46 27.92
N ARG A 12 1.36 -24.68 26.89
CA ARG A 12 0.13 -23.87 26.84
C ARG A 12 -1.15 -24.70 26.64
N SER A 13 -1.01 -25.93 26.13
CA SER A 13 -2.14 -26.83 25.87
C SER A 13 -2.78 -27.38 27.14
N MET A 14 -2.03 -27.46 28.25
CA MET A 14 -2.53 -27.93 29.55
C MET A 14 -3.05 -26.80 30.45
N TRP A 15 -3.08 -25.56 29.96
CA TRP A 15 -3.63 -24.44 30.72
C TRP A 15 -5.16 -24.58 30.75
N GLU A 16 -5.73 -24.56 31.96
CA GLU A 16 -7.19 -24.50 32.12
C GLU A 16 -7.74 -23.26 31.42
N LYS A 17 -8.79 -23.45 30.63
CA LYS A 17 -9.46 -22.35 29.94
C LYS A 17 -10.26 -21.56 30.97
N SER A 18 -10.14 -20.24 30.95
CA SER A 18 -10.91 -19.37 31.83
C SER A 18 -12.42 -19.56 31.60
N VAL A 19 -13.18 -19.69 32.69
CA VAL A 19 -14.65 -19.74 32.69
C VAL A 19 -15.33 -18.39 32.40
N ILE A 20 -14.53 -17.32 32.30
CA ILE A 20 -15.04 -15.98 32.08
C ILE A 20 -15.50 -15.87 30.62
N PRO A 21 -16.77 -15.52 30.35
CA PRO A 21 -17.31 -15.40 28.98
C PRO A 21 -16.78 -14.16 28.24
N THR A 22 -15.92 -13.37 28.88
CA THR A 22 -15.33 -12.16 28.33
C THR A 22 -14.06 -12.51 27.56
N THR A 23 -14.07 -12.20 26.26
CA THR A 23 -12.85 -12.22 25.45
C THR A 23 -11.85 -11.22 26.03
N MET A 24 -10.72 -11.72 26.52
CA MET A 24 -9.61 -10.89 27.00
C MET A 24 -8.99 -10.16 25.81
N LEU A 25 -9.51 -8.97 25.52
CA LEU A 25 -8.97 -8.08 24.50
C LEU A 25 -7.71 -7.40 25.05
N PRO A 26 -6.65 -7.23 24.23
CA PRO A 26 -5.50 -6.45 24.65
C PRO A 26 -5.96 -5.04 25.04
N PRO A 27 -5.27 -4.40 26.01
CA PRO A 27 -5.55 -3.01 26.35
C PRO A 27 -5.48 -2.11 25.11
N ASN A 28 -6.34 -1.10 25.04
CA ASN A 28 -6.29 -0.13 23.96
C ASN A 28 -4.97 0.65 24.04
N HIS A 29 -4.07 0.40 23.09
CA HIS A 29 -2.79 1.09 23.00
C HIS A 29 -3.00 2.50 22.43
N ARG A 30 -2.88 3.52 23.28
CA ARG A 30 -2.82 4.93 22.83
C ARG A 30 -1.42 5.22 22.29
N VAL A 31 -1.32 5.46 20.98
CA VAL A 31 -0.09 5.99 20.38
C VAL A 31 0.04 7.46 20.81
N PRO A 32 1.11 7.85 21.51
CA PRO A 32 1.32 9.26 21.82
C PRO A 32 1.47 10.05 20.51
N ILE A 33 1.00 11.29 20.51
CA ILE A 33 1.29 12.22 19.41
C ILE A 33 2.81 12.27 19.27
N GLY A 34 3.29 11.77 18.13
CA GLY A 34 4.71 11.74 17.83
C GLY A 34 5.30 13.15 17.79
N ARG A 35 6.62 13.24 17.82
CA ARG A 35 7.31 14.53 17.67
C ARG A 35 6.87 15.20 16.35
N PRO A 36 6.43 16.47 16.38
CA PRO A 36 6.15 17.22 15.17
C PRO A 36 7.37 17.18 14.24
N LYS A 37 7.17 16.74 12.99
CA LYS A 37 8.25 16.76 12.00
C LYS A 37 8.62 18.21 11.71
N LYS A 38 9.84 18.61 12.11
CA LYS A 38 10.43 19.87 11.65
C LYS A 38 10.65 19.74 10.15
N LYS A 39 9.92 20.52 9.35
CA LYS A 39 10.23 20.65 7.92
C LYS A 39 11.61 21.27 7.79
N ARG A 40 12.49 20.68 6.97
CA ARG A 40 13.79 21.29 6.65
C ARG A 40 13.53 22.59 5.90
N THR A 41 14.28 23.64 6.23
CA THR A 41 14.31 24.86 5.42
C THR A 41 15.00 24.55 4.11
N ILE A 42 14.30 24.75 2.99
CA ILE A 42 14.86 24.59 1.64
C ILE A 42 15.59 25.89 1.29
N SER A 43 16.83 25.78 0.80
CA SER A 43 17.63 26.95 0.40
C SER A 43 17.04 27.62 -0.84
N ILE A 44 17.44 28.87 -1.11
CA ILE A 44 16.94 29.62 -2.29
C ILE A 44 17.33 28.88 -3.58
N VAL A 45 18.58 28.40 -3.67
CA VAL A 45 19.07 27.61 -4.80
C VAL A 45 18.25 26.34 -5.01
N GLU A 46 17.97 25.59 -3.92
CA GLU A 46 17.15 24.38 -4.02
C GLU A 46 15.72 24.70 -4.49
N LYS A 47 15.12 25.81 -4.05
CA LYS A 47 13.79 26.25 -4.53
C LYS A 47 13.80 26.58 -6.01
N GLU A 48 14.82 27.29 -6.48
CA GLU A 48 14.97 27.59 -7.90
C GLU A 48 15.16 26.31 -8.72
N ASP A 49 15.87 25.30 -8.21
CA ASP A 49 16.05 24.02 -8.88
C ASP A 49 14.75 23.21 -9.00
N PHE A 50 13.84 23.33 -8.02
CA PHE A 50 12.48 22.78 -8.13
C PHE A 50 11.64 23.50 -9.20
N VAL A 51 11.81 24.82 -9.37
CA VAL A 51 11.09 25.64 -10.36
C VAL A 51 11.66 25.47 -11.77
N ARG A 52 12.99 25.38 -11.89
CA ARG A 52 13.72 25.16 -13.15
C ARG A 52 13.60 23.73 -13.68
N GLY A 53 12.94 22.83 -12.95
CA GLY A 53 12.80 21.42 -13.33
C GLY A 53 14.11 20.64 -13.28
N ASN A 54 15.14 21.18 -12.63
CA ASN A 54 16.46 20.55 -12.47
C ASN A 54 16.38 19.32 -11.53
N THR A 55 15.36 19.28 -10.67
CA THR A 55 14.95 18.04 -9.99
C THR A 55 13.91 17.31 -10.84
N ALA A 56 14.20 16.06 -11.23
CA ALA A 56 13.26 15.20 -11.92
C ALA A 56 11.93 15.07 -11.16
N SER A 57 10.88 15.77 -11.60
CA SER A 57 9.56 15.68 -10.99
C SER A 57 8.96 14.30 -11.29
N ARG A 58 8.52 13.60 -10.24
CA ARG A 58 7.85 12.30 -10.36
C ARG A 58 6.45 12.41 -10.96
N ALA A 59 5.95 13.63 -11.11
CA ALA A 59 4.56 13.93 -11.44
C ALA A 59 4.19 13.60 -12.91
N HIS A 60 5.15 13.51 -13.83
CA HIS A 60 4.86 13.35 -15.26
C HIS A 60 5.58 12.18 -15.95
N ARG A 61 6.22 11.27 -15.20
CA ARG A 61 6.82 10.06 -15.79
C ARG A 61 5.87 8.88 -15.66
N SER A 62 5.13 8.58 -16.73
CA SER A 62 4.42 7.32 -16.86
C SER A 62 5.43 6.18 -17.02
N VAL A 63 5.17 5.06 -16.35
CA VAL A 63 6.00 3.85 -16.47
C VAL A 63 5.47 3.02 -17.63
N THR A 64 6.36 2.59 -18.52
CA THR A 64 6.06 1.63 -19.58
C THR A 64 6.23 0.21 -19.05
N CYS A 65 5.21 -0.62 -19.23
CA CYS A 65 5.23 -2.00 -18.79
C CYS A 65 6.07 -2.86 -19.74
N MET A 66 7.16 -3.46 -19.27
CA MET A 66 8.01 -4.34 -20.11
C MET A 66 7.31 -5.63 -20.60
N LYS A 67 6.17 -6.02 -20.01
CA LYS A 67 5.45 -7.26 -20.39
C LYS A 67 4.47 -7.05 -21.55
N CYS A 68 3.84 -5.88 -21.63
CA CYS A 68 2.81 -5.57 -22.64
C CYS A 68 3.07 -4.27 -23.41
N ASN A 69 4.20 -3.61 -23.13
CA ASN A 69 4.65 -2.35 -23.73
C ASN A 69 3.67 -1.16 -23.63
N ASN A 70 2.64 -1.27 -22.78
CA ASN A 70 1.69 -0.19 -22.53
C ASN A 70 2.16 0.74 -21.40
N VAL A 71 1.84 2.03 -21.50
CA VAL A 71 2.16 3.05 -20.50
C VAL A 71 1.11 3.10 -19.38
N GLY A 72 1.52 3.51 -18.18
CA GLY A 72 0.62 3.78 -17.05
C GLY A 72 0.58 2.70 -15.96
N HIS A 73 1.30 1.58 -16.14
CA HIS A 73 1.46 0.56 -15.10
C HIS A 73 2.80 -0.16 -15.20
N ASN A 74 3.22 -0.80 -14.12
CA ASN A 74 4.48 -1.55 -14.07
C ASN A 74 4.21 -3.05 -14.38
N ALA A 75 5.24 -3.78 -14.82
CA ALA A 75 5.18 -5.22 -15.08
C ALA A 75 4.68 -6.06 -13.88
N ARG A 76 4.84 -5.56 -12.65
CA ARG A 76 4.32 -6.23 -11.43
C ARG A 76 2.79 -6.20 -11.33
N THR A 77 2.15 -5.12 -11.79
CA THR A 77 0.68 -4.95 -11.75
C THR A 77 0.04 -5.19 -13.11
N CYS A 78 0.82 -5.65 -14.10
CA CYS A 78 0.34 -5.95 -15.44
C CYS A 78 -0.62 -7.13 -15.43
N LYS A 79 -1.85 -6.89 -15.90
CA LYS A 79 -2.89 -7.92 -16.09
C LYS A 79 -2.81 -8.58 -17.48
N GLY A 80 -1.92 -8.12 -18.35
CA GLY A 80 -1.75 -8.63 -19.71
C GLY A 80 -0.95 -9.91 -19.78
N LYS A 81 -1.39 -10.84 -20.61
CA LYS A 81 -0.57 -11.93 -21.14
C LYS A 81 0.35 -11.33 -22.21
N ARG A 82 1.60 -11.77 -22.29
CA ARG A 82 2.57 -11.30 -23.29
C ARG A 82 1.92 -11.37 -24.69
N PRO A 83 2.03 -10.37 -25.56
CA PRO A 83 1.65 -10.57 -26.95
C PRO A 83 2.57 -11.66 -27.50
N ILE A 84 1.99 -12.83 -27.79
CA ILE A 84 2.68 -13.88 -28.53
C ILE A 84 2.96 -13.28 -29.91
N VAL A 85 4.25 -13.16 -30.23
CA VAL A 85 4.68 -12.79 -31.57
C VAL A 85 4.17 -13.86 -32.53
N GLY A 86 3.29 -13.48 -33.45
CA GLY A 86 2.79 -14.35 -34.51
C GLY A 86 1.27 -14.37 -34.65
N GLY A 87 0.76 -13.56 -35.58
CA GLY A 87 -0.36 -13.90 -36.46
C GLY A 87 -1.78 -13.91 -35.88
N GLY A 88 -2.60 -12.97 -36.36
CA GLY A 88 -4.02 -13.25 -36.63
C GLY A 88 -5.04 -12.74 -35.60
N GLY A 89 -5.73 -11.65 -35.99
CA GLY A 89 -7.18 -11.46 -35.86
C GLY A 89 -7.86 -11.67 -34.51
N GLY A 90 -8.38 -10.59 -33.92
CA GLY A 90 -9.36 -10.67 -32.85
C GLY A 90 -9.81 -9.30 -32.37
N GLN A 91 -10.71 -8.67 -33.11
CA GLN A 91 -11.40 -7.46 -32.68
C GLN A 91 -12.19 -7.77 -31.38
N SER A 92 -12.11 -6.89 -30.39
CA SER A 92 -13.19 -6.74 -29.41
C SER A 92 -13.45 -5.27 -29.19
N GLN A 93 -14.33 -4.78 -30.04
CA GLN A 93 -15.07 -3.55 -29.92
C GLN A 93 -16.00 -3.65 -28.70
N VAL A 94 -15.84 -2.74 -27.73
CA VAL A 94 -16.94 -2.31 -26.85
C VAL A 94 -17.03 -0.78 -26.88
N LYS A 95 -17.89 -0.31 -27.79
CA LYS A 95 -18.58 0.99 -27.83
C LYS A 95 -19.66 0.96 -26.73
N GLY A 96 -20.00 1.95 -25.92
CA GLY A 96 -19.67 3.36 -25.75
C GLY A 96 -20.83 4.01 -24.94
N LYS A 97 -20.72 5.33 -24.67
CA LYS A 97 -21.79 6.30 -24.30
C LYS A 97 -22.03 6.50 -22.77
N GLY A 98 -22.14 7.71 -22.21
CA GLY A 98 -22.34 9.03 -22.81
C GLY A 98 -22.02 10.19 -21.85
N LYS A 99 -21.79 11.35 -22.45
CA LYS A 99 -21.63 12.65 -21.81
C LYS A 99 -23.00 13.16 -21.34
N GLY A 100 -23.10 13.57 -20.08
CA GLY A 100 -24.17 14.45 -19.59
C GLY A 100 -23.54 15.78 -19.19
N LYS A 101 -23.82 16.83 -19.97
CA LYS A 101 -23.72 18.22 -19.50
C LYS A 101 -24.99 18.51 -18.69
N ALA A 102 -24.86 19.13 -17.53
CA ALA A 102 -25.98 19.75 -16.84
C ALA A 102 -25.56 21.15 -16.37
N THR A 103 -26.44 22.08 -16.70
CA THR A 103 -26.46 23.52 -16.43
C THR A 103 -26.77 23.82 -14.98
N THR A 104 -26.15 24.85 -14.40
CA THR A 104 -26.75 25.99 -13.68
C THR A 104 -25.63 26.97 -13.38
#